data_AF-A0A3M1KSA5-F1
#
_entry.id   AF-A0A3M1KSA5-F1
#
_cell.length_a   1.000
_cell.length_b   1.000
_cell.length_c   1.000
_cell.angle_alpha   90.00
_cell.angle_beta   90.00
_cell.angle_gamma   90.00
#
_symmetry.space_group_name_H-M   'P 1'
#
loop_
_entity.id
_entity.type
_entity.pdbx_description
1 polymer ?
#
loop_
_entity_poly.entity_id
_entity_poly.type
_entity_poly.pdbx_seq_one_letter_code
_entity_poly.pdbx_strand_id
1 'polypeptide(L)'
;MILELDPEVIVPGHGPLTDRRGVEQMKDYLVTIAAEARTLFDEGVPADEAARKMAGGRFASLPDRERIAVNVDTLYREFRGELGASADIMALLDLMAELA
;
A
#
# COMPACT_ATOMS: atom_id res chain seq x y z
N MET A 1 16.89 4.48 -11.76
CA MET A 1 16.15 4.39 -10.47
C MET A 1 16.87 5.17 -9.38
N ILE A 2 16.19 5.66 -8.33
CA ILE A 2 16.80 6.47 -7.23
C ILE A 2 18.09 5.83 -6.67
N LEU A 3 18.10 4.50 -6.51
CA LEU A 3 19.23 3.74 -5.95
C LEU A 3 20.50 3.70 -6.83
N GLU A 4 20.38 4.00 -8.13
CA GLU A 4 21.50 4.05 -9.07
C GLU A 4 22.31 5.34 -8.94
N LEU A 5 21.76 6.37 -8.29
CA LEU A 5 22.45 7.62 -8.00
C LEU A 5 23.49 7.49 -6.88
N ASP A 6 23.52 6.34 -6.20
CA ASP A 6 24.37 6.02 -5.04
C ASP A 6 24.45 7.14 -3.97
N PRO A 7 23.30 7.59 -3.43
CA PRO A 7 23.28 8.70 -2.47
C PRO A 7 23.73 8.26 -1.08
N GLU A 8 24.52 9.11 -0.40
CA GLU A 8 24.78 8.98 1.04
C GLU A 8 23.55 9.38 1.87
N VAL A 9 22.83 10.43 1.45
CA VAL A 9 21.66 10.98 2.14
C VAL A 9 20.53 11.25 1.15
N ILE A 10 19.30 10.94 1.57
CA ILE A 10 18.06 11.19 0.84
C ILE A 10 17.15 12.08 1.69
N VAL A 11 16.67 13.17 1.09
CA VAL A 11 15.68 14.07 1.68
C VAL A 11 14.30 13.71 1.11
N PRO A 12 13.41 13.06 1.88
CA PRO A 12 12.06 12.77 1.40
C PRO A 12 11.20 14.05 1.39
N GLY A 13 10.08 14.01 0.66
CA GLY A 13 9.11 15.11 0.69
C GLY A 13 8.48 15.31 2.08
N HIS A 14 8.32 14.22 2.85
CA HIS A 14 7.84 14.23 4.23
C HIS A 14 8.59 13.18 5.05
N GLY A 15 8.71 13.42 6.36
CA GLY A 15 9.39 12.52 7.29
C GLY A 15 10.87 12.86 7.52
N PRO A 16 11.57 12.05 8.32
CA PRO A 16 12.98 12.27 8.65
C PRO A 16 13.89 12.00 7.44
N LEU A 17 15.12 12.50 7.50
CA LEU A 17 16.17 12.12 6.56
C LEU A 17 16.33 10.60 6.52
N THR A 18 16.66 10.08 5.34
CA THR A 18 16.88 8.66 5.13
C THR A 18 18.06 8.42 4.18
N ASP A 19 18.29 7.17 3.83
CA ASP A 19 19.36 6.69 2.98
C ASP A 19 18.83 5.63 2.00
N ARG A 20 19.74 4.90 1.36
CA ARG A 20 19.44 3.73 0.52
C ARG A 20 18.44 2.76 1.16
N ARG A 21 18.56 2.47 2.46
CA ARG A 21 17.71 1.48 3.15
C ARG A 21 16.26 1.94 3.23
N GLY A 22 16.00 3.25 3.34
CA GLY A 22 14.64 3.78 3.35
C GLY A 22 13.93 3.55 2.01
N VAL A 23 14.64 3.75 0.90
CA VAL A 23 14.12 3.50 -0.45
C VAL A 23 13.90 2.01 -0.68
N GLU A 24 14.81 1.15 -0.22
CA GLU A 24 14.66 -0.31 -0.31
C GLU A 24 13.44 -0.80 0.47
N GLN A 25 13.23 -0.33 1.70
CA GLN A 25 12.05 -0.67 2.49
C GLN A 25 10.74 -0.23 1.81
N MET A 26 10.71 0.98 1.24
CA MET A 26 9.52 1.47 0.52
C MET A 26 9.27 0.63 -0.74
N LYS A 27 10.32 0.30 -1.50
CA LYS A 27 10.22 -0.58 -2.66
C LYS A 27 9.67 -1.95 -2.26
N ASP A 28 10.23 -2.55 -1.22
CA ASP A 28 9.82 -3.87 -0.74
C ASP A 28 8.35 -3.86 -0.29
N TYR A 29 7.92 -2.79 0.39
CA TYR A 29 6.51 -2.58 0.72
C TYR A 29 5.62 -2.56 -0.53
N LEU A 30 5.93 -1.71 -1.51
CA LEU A 30 5.14 -1.54 -2.73
C LEU A 30 5.08 -2.83 -3.59
N VAL A 31 6.19 -3.58 -3.67
CA VAL A 31 6.22 -4.85 -4.38
C VAL A 31 5.40 -5.90 -3.65
N THR A 32 5.52 -5.97 -2.32
CA THR A 32 4.84 -6.98 -1.51
C THR A 32 3.33 -6.78 -1.52
N ILE A 33 2.86 -5.53 -1.30
CA ILE A 33 1.42 -5.23 -1.28
C ILE A 33 0.76 -5.54 -2.62
N ALA A 34 1.43 -5.21 -3.74
CA ALA A 34 0.91 -5.50 -5.07
C ALA A 34 0.79 -7.01 -5.33
N ALA A 35 1.80 -7.80 -4.93
CA ALA A 35 1.80 -9.25 -5.10
C ALA A 35 0.73 -9.95 -4.25
N GLU A 36 0.61 -9.56 -2.97
CA GLU A 36 -0.40 -10.14 -2.07
C GLU A 36 -1.82 -9.72 -2.49
N ALA A 37 -2.04 -8.45 -2.85
CA ALA A 37 -3.33 -7.98 -3.35
C ALA A 37 -3.72 -8.69 -4.65
N ARG A 38 -2.76 -8.93 -5.57
CA ARG A 38 -3.03 -9.67 -6.81
C ARG A 38 -3.48 -11.10 -6.53
N THR A 39 -2.82 -11.77 -5.57
CA THR A 39 -3.18 -13.13 -5.18
C THR A 39 -4.63 -13.20 -4.67
N LEU A 40 -4.98 -12.31 -3.73
CA LEU A 40 -6.34 -12.25 -3.16
C LEU A 40 -7.40 -11.84 -4.20
N PHE A 41 -7.03 -10.97 -5.14
CA PHE A 41 -7.89 -10.59 -6.26
C PHE A 41 -8.20 -11.79 -7.15
N ASP A 42 -7.19 -12.60 -7.49
CA ASP A 42 -7.33 -13.81 -8.31
C ASP A 42 -8.16 -14.90 -7.63
N GLU A 43 -8.14 -14.93 -6.30
CA GLU A 43 -8.99 -15.78 -5.47
C GLU A 43 -10.44 -15.24 -5.33
N GLY A 44 -10.73 -14.05 -5.88
CA GLY A 44 -12.05 -13.42 -5.82
C GLY A 44 -12.39 -12.80 -4.47
N VAL A 45 -11.40 -12.59 -3.60
CA VAL A 45 -11.60 -11.97 -2.28
C VAL A 45 -11.92 -10.48 -2.46
N PRO A 46 -12.99 -9.94 -1.85
CA PRO A 46 -13.32 -8.52 -1.90
C PRO A 46 -12.20 -7.61 -1.37
N ALA A 47 -12.10 -6.38 -1.90
CA ALA A 47 -11.00 -5.46 -1.60
C ALA A 47 -10.91 -5.09 -0.10
N ASP A 48 -12.05 -4.89 0.55
CA ASP A 48 -12.14 -4.56 1.97
C ASP A 48 -11.74 -5.75 2.86
N GLU A 49 -12.16 -6.97 2.49
CA GLU A 49 -11.71 -8.19 3.17
C GLU A 49 -10.20 -8.42 2.98
N ALA A 50 -9.68 -8.20 1.77
CA ALA A 50 -8.25 -8.28 1.49
C ALA A 50 -7.46 -7.28 2.33
N ALA A 51 -7.92 -6.02 2.40
CA ALA A 51 -7.31 -4.99 3.24
C ALA A 51 -7.26 -5.41 4.72
N ARG A 52 -8.35 -5.96 5.28
CA ARG A 52 -8.39 -6.49 6.66
C ARG A 52 -7.38 -7.62 6.88
N LYS A 53 -7.34 -8.60 5.98
CA LYS A 53 -6.39 -9.73 6.06
C LYS A 53 -4.94 -9.24 6.04
N MET A 54 -4.62 -8.33 5.13
CA MET A 54 -3.26 -7.80 4.97
C MET A 54 -2.85 -6.91 6.15
N ALA A 55 -3.76 -6.05 6.62
CA ALA A 55 -3.57 -5.20 7.80
C ALA A 55 -3.30 -6.02 9.07
N GLY A 56 -4.07 -7.10 9.29
CA GLY A 56 -3.90 -7.97 10.46
C GLY A 56 -2.74 -8.97 10.35
N GLY A 57 -2.17 -9.13 9.15
CA GLY A 57 -1.08 -10.04 8.87
C GLY A 57 0.27 -9.34 8.79
N ARG A 58 0.90 -9.44 7.61
CA ARG A 58 2.27 -9.00 7.36
C ARG A 58 2.51 -7.51 7.63
N PHE A 59 1.48 -6.68 7.51
CA PHE A 59 1.57 -5.23 7.62
C PHE A 59 1.12 -4.68 8.97
N ALA A 60 0.83 -5.55 9.96
CA ALA A 60 0.28 -5.15 11.24
C ALA A 60 1.18 -4.18 12.05
N SER A 61 2.49 -4.23 11.82
CA SER A 61 3.48 -3.39 12.49
C SER A 61 3.86 -2.12 11.73
N LEU A 62 3.31 -1.90 10.53
CA LEU A 62 3.60 -0.67 9.80
C LEU A 62 2.98 0.54 10.49
N PRO A 63 3.69 1.68 10.54
CA PRO A 63 3.07 2.97 10.84
C PRO A 63 1.96 3.26 9.82
N ASP A 64 0.87 3.87 10.28
CA ASP A 64 -0.28 4.22 9.44
C ASP A 64 -0.81 3.02 8.63
N ARG A 65 -0.87 1.83 9.26
CA ARG A 65 -1.27 0.56 8.60
C ARG A 65 -2.63 0.66 7.92
N GLU A 66 -3.51 1.51 8.42
CA GLU A 66 -4.84 1.74 7.86
C GLU A 66 -4.81 2.21 6.41
N ARG A 67 -3.73 2.86 5.97
CA ARG A 67 -3.52 3.27 4.57
C ARG A 67 -3.52 2.11 3.58
N ILE A 68 -3.35 0.88 4.07
CA ILE A 68 -3.47 -0.32 3.23
C ILE A 68 -4.85 -0.42 2.57
N ALA A 69 -5.91 0.10 3.20
CA ALA A 69 -7.25 0.17 2.62
C ALA A 69 -7.24 0.87 1.26
N VAL A 70 -6.63 2.05 1.19
CA VAL A 70 -6.56 2.87 -0.04
C VAL A 70 -5.69 2.20 -1.10
N ASN A 71 -4.58 1.60 -0.68
CA ASN A 71 -3.67 0.92 -1.62
C ASN A 71 -4.33 -0.33 -2.22
N VAL A 72 -4.99 -1.15 -1.41
CA VAL A 72 -5.68 -2.36 -1.90
C VAL A 72 -6.85 -1.98 -2.81
N ASP A 73 -7.68 -1.00 -2.45
CA ASP A 73 -8.75 -0.52 -3.35
C ASP A 73 -8.19 -0.03 -4.69
N THR A 74 -7.11 0.75 -4.66
CA THR A 74 -6.48 1.27 -5.87
C THR A 74 -5.96 0.16 -6.77
N LEU A 75 -5.26 -0.82 -6.19
CA LEU A 75 -4.78 -2.01 -6.91
C LEU A 75 -5.94 -2.83 -7.48
N TYR A 76 -7.01 -3.00 -6.72
CA TYR A 76 -8.20 -3.73 -7.19
C TYR A 76 -8.89 -3.03 -8.36
N ARG A 77 -9.02 -1.70 -8.32
CA ARG A 77 -9.51 -0.91 -9.46
C ARG A 77 -8.56 -1.03 -10.65
N GLU A 78 -7.25 -1.02 -10.43
CA GLU A 78 -6.27 -1.26 -11.49
C GLU A 78 -6.44 -2.64 -12.15
N PHE A 79 -6.58 -3.69 -11.36
CA PHE A 79 -6.74 -5.06 -11.87
C PHE A 79 -8.03 -5.25 -12.67
N ARG A 80 -9.06 -4.44 -12.42
CA ARG A 80 -10.32 -4.40 -13.19
C ARG A 80 -10.27 -3.47 -14.41
N GLY A 81 -9.23 -2.65 -14.55
CA GLY A 81 -9.17 -1.61 -15.58
C GLY A 81 -10.02 -0.37 -15.26
N GLU A 82 -10.26 -0.10 -13.98
CA GLU A 82 -11.19 0.91 -13.45
C GLU A 82 -10.47 2.11 -12.81
N LEU A 83 -9.17 2.34 -13.07
CA LEU A 83 -8.45 3.48 -12.48
C LEU A 83 -9.04 4.86 -12.82
N GLY A 84 -9.78 4.97 -13.92
CA GLY A 84 -10.51 6.19 -14.30
C GLY A 84 -11.79 6.43 -13.50
N ALA A 85 -12.28 5.43 -12.74
CA ALA A 85 -13.43 5.60 -11.86
C ALA A 85 -13.03 6.25 -10.54
N SER A 86 -13.91 7.10 -10.00
CA SER A 86 -13.71 7.68 -8.68
C SER A 86 -13.79 6.59 -7.62
N ALA A 87 -12.85 6.61 -6.67
CA ALA A 87 -12.97 5.82 -5.45
C ALA A 87 -14.13 6.36 -4.60
N ASP A 88 -14.75 5.46 -3.83
CA ASP A 88 -15.67 5.85 -2.77
C ASP A 88 -14.87 6.29 -1.54
N ILE A 89 -14.65 7.60 -1.45
CA ILE A 89 -13.81 8.20 -0.40
C ILE A 89 -14.39 7.92 0.99
N MET A 90 -15.72 7.93 1.15
CA MET A 90 -16.33 7.72 2.46
C MET A 90 -16.16 6.28 2.92
N ALA A 91 -16.41 5.30 2.02
CA ALA A 91 -16.17 3.90 2.33
C ALA A 91 -14.69 3.61 2.67
N LEU A 92 -13.75 4.26 1.97
CA LEU A 92 -12.33 4.11 2.27
C LEU A 92 -11.94 4.71 3.62
N LEU A 93 -12.46 5.89 3.96
CA LEU A 93 -12.20 6.51 5.27
C LEU A 93 -12.79 5.68 6.41
N ASP A 94 -13.97 5.09 6.23
CA ASP A 94 -14.58 4.19 7.20
C ASP A 94 -13.73 2.93 7.41
N LEU A 95 -13.25 2.32 6.33
CA LEU A 95 -12.36 1.16 6.40
C LEU A 95 -11.01 1.53 7.03
N MET A 96 -10.45 2.69 6.74
CA MET A 96 -9.23 3.17 7.41
C MET A 96 -9.46 3.33 8.91
N ALA A 97 -10.58 3.91 9.33
CA ALA A 97 -10.92 4.07 10.74
C ALA A 97 -11.07 2.72 11.47
N GLU A 98 -11.59 1.69 10.78
CA GLU A 98 -11.65 0.32 11.30
C GLU A 98 -10.26 -0.31 11.50
N LEU A 99 -9.31 -0.01 10.62
CA LEU A 99 -7.98 -0.62 10.62
C LEU A 99 -6.94 0.10 11.49
N ALA A 100 -7.24 1.31 11.98
CA ALA A 100 -6.33 2.13 12.79
C ALA A 100 -5.94 1.48 14.13
#